data_AF-A0A831M717-F1
#
_entry.id   AF-A0A831M717-F1
#
_cell.length_a   1.000
_cell.length_b   1.000
_cell.length_c   1.000
_cell.angle_alpha   90.00
_cell.angle_beta   90.00
_cell.angle_gamma   90.00
#
_symmetry.space_group_name_H-M   'P 1'
#
loop_
_entity.id
_entity.type
_entity.pdbx_description
1 polymer ?
#
loop_
_entity_poly.entity_id
_entity_poly.type
_entity_poly.pdbx_seq_one_letter_code
_entity_poly.pdbx_strand_id
1 'polypeptide(L)'
;MSLGRALVFLFVGAWVGTAHAQELLMARSPEDFPETMLRLQESLKDHGYTVSRVQRVDIGLTESGFATDKYRIVFFGKPEEVRDLAQRYPQMIPYLPLQM
;
A
#
# COMPACT_ATOMS: atom_id res chain seq x y z
N MET A 1 -40.89 -20.51 14.99
CA MET A 1 -40.15 -19.22 14.88
C MET A 1 -41.07 -18.23 14.18
N SER A 2 -41.44 -17.12 14.82
CA SER A 2 -42.44 -16.20 14.25
C SER A 2 -41.89 -15.44 13.05
N LEU A 3 -42.73 -15.21 12.05
CA LEU A 3 -42.42 -14.51 10.80
C LEU A 3 -41.74 -13.13 11.03
N GLY A 4 -42.08 -12.47 12.14
CA GLY A 4 -41.46 -11.20 12.54
C GLY A 4 -39.97 -11.31 12.87
N ARG A 5 -39.50 -12.44 13.44
CA ARG A 5 -38.06 -12.63 13.71
C ARG A 5 -37.28 -12.85 12.42
N ALA A 6 -37.87 -13.56 11.44
CA ALA A 6 -37.24 -13.77 10.14
C ALA A 6 -37.06 -12.45 9.37
N LEU A 7 -38.05 -11.56 9.41
CA LEU A 7 -37.98 -10.24 8.79
C LEU A 7 -36.93 -9.33 9.43
N VAL A 8 -36.77 -9.37 10.75
CA VAL A 8 -35.72 -8.62 11.46
C VAL A 8 -34.33 -9.12 11.08
N PHE A 9 -34.11 -10.44 10.98
CA PHE A 9 -32.83 -10.98 10.52
C PHE A 9 -32.52 -10.61 9.05
N LEU A 10 -33.55 -10.57 8.20
CA LEU A 10 -33.41 -10.18 6.78
C LEU A 10 -33.10 -8.69 6.63
N PHE A 11 -33.68 -7.84 7.47
CA PHE A 11 -33.37 -6.41 7.52
C PHE A 11 -31.95 -6.14 8.04
N VAL A 12 -31.49 -6.85 9.07
CA VAL A 12 -30.12 -6.67 9.61
C VAL A 12 -29.05 -7.17 8.62
N GLY A 13 -29.32 -8.26 7.88
CA GLY A 13 -28.41 -8.77 6.85
C GLY A 13 -28.26 -7.85 5.63
N ALA A 14 -29.30 -7.09 5.27
CA ALA A 14 -29.27 -6.15 4.15
C ALA A 14 -28.46 -4.87 4.43
N TRP A 15 -28.12 -4.59 5.69
CA TRP A 15 -27.27 -3.47 6.11
C TRP A 15 -25.80 -3.86 6.29
N VAL A 16 -25.40 -5.07 5.89
CA VAL A 16 -23.98 -5.41 5.72
C VAL A 16 -23.50 -4.75 4.43
N GLY A 17 -23.30 -3.43 4.49
CA GLY A 17 -22.66 -2.68 3.42
C GLY A 17 -21.29 -3.28 3.11
N THR A 18 -20.98 -3.43 1.84
CA THR A 18 -19.64 -3.79 1.37
C THR A 18 -18.69 -2.67 1.79
N ALA A 19 -17.84 -2.92 2.78
CA ALA A 19 -16.72 -2.05 3.10
C ALA A 19 -15.79 -2.02 1.88
N HIS A 20 -15.95 -1.00 1.05
CA HIS A 20 -15.08 -0.78 -0.09
C HIS A 20 -13.80 -0.11 0.44
N ALA A 21 -12.66 -0.79 0.30
CA ALA A 21 -11.35 -0.23 0.60
C ALA A 21 -10.97 0.81 -0.49
N GLN A 22 -11.61 1.98 -0.47
CA GLN A 22 -11.53 2.99 -1.53
C GLN A 22 -10.29 3.89 -1.50
N GLU A 23 -9.40 3.77 -0.50
CA GLU A 23 -8.31 4.75 -0.31
C GLU A 23 -6.92 4.27 -0.77
N LEU A 24 -6.79 3.04 -1.28
CA LEU A 24 -5.51 2.52 -1.75
C LEU A 24 -5.51 2.36 -3.27
N LEU A 25 -4.58 3.07 -3.94
CA LEU A 25 -4.25 2.80 -5.33
C LEU A 25 -3.48 1.48 -5.40
N MET A 26 -4.13 0.42 -5.85
CA MET A 26 -3.55 -0.92 -5.96
C MET A 26 -3.64 -1.42 -7.40
N ALA A 27 -2.54 -1.96 -7.90
CA ALA A 27 -2.48 -2.69 -9.16
C ALA A 27 -1.91 -4.09 -8.90
N ARG A 28 -2.46 -5.11 -9.57
CA ARG A 28 -1.92 -6.47 -9.51
C ARG A 28 -1.00 -6.71 -10.70
N SER A 29 0.14 -7.34 -10.44
CA SER A 29 1.10 -7.78 -11.45
C SER A 29 0.95 -9.30 -11.62
N PRO A 30 0.90 -9.81 -12.86
CA PRO A 30 0.90 -11.25 -13.13
C PRO A 30 2.30 -11.88 -12.99
N GLU A 31 3.35 -11.06 -12.85
CA GLU A 31 4.72 -11.51 -12.70
C GLU A 31 5.04 -12.00 -11.28
N ASP A 32 6.08 -12.81 -11.17
CA ASP A 32 6.64 -13.23 -9.90
C ASP A 32 7.32 -12.06 -9.18
N PHE A 33 7.45 -12.18 -7.86
CA PHE A 33 7.88 -11.06 -7.01
C PHE A 33 9.18 -10.37 -7.46
N PRO A 34 10.29 -11.07 -7.79
CA PRO A 34 11.51 -10.42 -8.27
C PRO A 34 11.31 -9.60 -9.55
N GLU A 35 10.56 -10.14 -10.49
CA GLU A 35 10.24 -9.55 -11.80
C GLU A 35 9.35 -8.32 -11.62
N THR A 36 8.33 -8.39 -10.75
CA THR A 36 7.51 -7.23 -10.38
C THR A 36 8.37 -6.12 -9.79
N MET A 37 9.32 -6.45 -8.92
CA MET A 37 10.21 -5.46 -8.29
C MET A 37 11.20 -4.83 -9.29
N LEU A 38 11.67 -5.58 -10.29
CA LEU A 38 12.50 -5.05 -11.36
C LEU A 38 11.69 -4.08 -12.23
N ARG A 39 10.51 -4.52 -12.69
CA ARG A 39 9.63 -3.71 -13.53
C ARG A 39 9.16 -2.43 -12.84
N LEU A 40 8.91 -2.50 -11.53
CA LEU A 40 8.61 -1.31 -10.72
C LEU A 40 9.75 -0.30 -10.74
N GLN A 41 10.99 -0.74 -10.51
CA GLN A 41 12.16 0.13 -10.51
C GLN A 41 12.43 0.76 -11.89
N GLU A 42 12.28 -0.02 -12.96
CA GLU A 42 12.36 0.47 -14.33
C GLU A 42 11.28 1.53 -14.61
N SER A 43 10.02 1.24 -14.28
CA SER A 43 8.92 2.18 -14.47
C SER A 43 9.12 3.47 -13.68
N LEU A 44 9.61 3.40 -12.44
CA LEU A 44 9.93 4.60 -11.64
C LEU A 44 11.00 5.43 -12.33
N LYS A 45 12.08 4.80 -12.78
CA LYS A 45 13.18 5.45 -13.50
C LYS A 45 12.71 6.12 -14.78
N ASP A 46 11.87 5.45 -15.57
CA ASP A 46 11.33 5.98 -16.83
C ASP A 46 10.48 7.24 -16.62
N HIS A 47 9.88 7.40 -15.44
CA HIS A 47 9.13 8.59 -15.04
C HIS A 47 9.97 9.61 -14.25
N GLY A 48 11.28 9.41 -14.18
CA GLY A 48 12.24 10.30 -13.53
C GLY A 48 12.30 10.18 -12.01
N TYR A 49 11.69 9.17 -11.41
CA TYR A 49 11.80 8.89 -9.97
C TYR A 49 13.04 8.06 -9.66
N THR A 50 13.59 8.27 -8.47
CA THR A 50 14.70 7.47 -7.93
C THR A 50 14.23 6.72 -6.68
N VAL A 51 14.56 5.44 -6.60
CA VAL A 51 14.37 4.65 -5.38
C VAL A 51 15.42 5.05 -4.35
N SER A 52 14.97 5.45 -3.16
CA SER A 52 15.85 5.83 -2.05
C SER A 52 16.07 4.69 -1.06
N ARG A 53 15.06 3.84 -0.85
CA ARG A 53 15.13 2.72 0.09
C ARG A 53 14.13 1.63 -0.26
N VAL A 54 14.49 0.38 -0.04
CA VAL A 54 13.56 -0.75 -0.04
C VAL A 54 13.57 -1.38 1.34
N GLN A 55 12.43 -1.40 2.02
CA GLN A 55 12.28 -2.00 3.33
C GLN A 55 11.75 -3.43 3.20
N ARG A 56 12.40 -4.39 3.87
CA ARG A 56 11.97 -5.79 3.95
C ARG A 56 11.12 -6.00 5.19
N VAL A 57 9.81 -5.92 5.04
CA VAL A 57 8.85 -6.07 6.14
C VAL A 57 8.70 -7.55 6.52
N ASP A 58 8.85 -8.44 5.53
CA ASP A 58 8.86 -9.88 5.69
C ASP A 58 9.81 -10.35 6.80
N ILE A 59 11.05 -9.83 6.83
CA ILE A 59 12.05 -10.25 7.82
C ILE A 59 11.55 -9.96 9.24
N GLY A 60 11.18 -8.72 9.54
CA GLY A 60 10.76 -8.33 10.88
C GLY A 60 9.50 -9.07 11.36
N LEU A 61 8.57 -9.35 10.44
CA LEU A 61 7.39 -10.18 10.73
C LEU A 61 7.78 -11.61 11.06
N THR A 62 8.66 -12.23 10.27
CA THR A 62 9.13 -13.60 10.53
C THR A 62 9.93 -13.72 11.82
N GLU A 63 10.80 -12.75 12.12
CA GLU A 63 11.53 -12.67 13.40
C GLU A 63 10.58 -12.53 14.60
N SER A 64 9.42 -11.91 14.40
CA SER A 64 8.37 -11.75 15.41
C SER A 64 7.42 -12.95 15.50
N GLY A 65 7.66 -14.03 14.73
CA GLY A 65 6.87 -15.27 14.77
C GLY A 65 5.64 -15.30 13.86
N PHE A 66 5.48 -14.34 12.94
CA PHE A 66 4.38 -14.33 11.98
C PHE A 66 4.74 -15.10 10.70
N ALA A 67 3.77 -15.87 10.19
CA ALA A 67 3.84 -16.44 8.85
C ALA A 67 3.43 -15.39 7.81
N THR A 68 4.33 -15.06 6.89
CA THR A 68 4.09 -14.09 5.81
C THR A 68 4.85 -14.49 4.56
N ASP A 69 4.35 -14.08 3.39
CA ASP A 69 5.11 -14.09 2.15
C ASP A 69 6.00 -12.84 2.04
N LYS A 70 6.73 -12.70 0.95
CA LYS A 70 7.56 -11.55 0.61
C LYS A 70 6.72 -10.27 0.66
N TYR A 71 7.16 -9.33 1.49
CA TYR A 71 6.53 -8.04 1.64
C TYR A 71 7.60 -6.96 1.74
N ARG A 72 7.59 -6.04 0.78
CA ARG A 72 8.51 -4.91 0.72
C ARG A 72 7.75 -3.60 0.60
N ILE A 73 8.33 -2.55 1.16
CA ILE A 73 7.90 -1.16 0.94
C ILE A 73 9.02 -0.45 0.18
N VAL A 74 8.69 0.18 -0.95
CA VAL A 74 9.63 0.92 -1.79
C VAL A 74 9.45 2.41 -1.57
N PHE A 75 10.49 3.06 -1.08
CA PHE A 75 10.55 4.51 -0.90
C PHE A 75 11.21 5.14 -2.14
N PHE A 76 10.56 6.14 -2.74
CA PHE A 76 11.02 6.75 -3.98
C PHE A 76 10.57 8.21 -4.11
N GLY A 77 11.30 8.98 -4.93
CA GLY A 77 11.00 10.39 -5.15
C GLY A 77 11.91 11.00 -6.21
N LYS A 78 11.57 12.22 -6.64
CA LYS A 78 12.47 13.06 -7.42
C LYS A 78 13.30 13.91 -6.45
N PRO A 79 14.63 13.73 -6.37
CA PRO A 79 15.43 14.32 -5.28
C PRO A 79 15.25 15.83 -5.13
N GLU A 80 15.23 16.55 -6.24
CA GLU A 80 15.06 18.01 -6.26
C GLU A 80 13.67 18.43 -5.80
N GLU A 81 12.61 17.76 -6.26
CA GLU A 81 11.24 18.05 -5.83
C GLU A 81 11.03 17.73 -4.34
N VAL A 82 11.60 16.62 -3.86
CA VAL A 82 11.53 16.25 -2.44
C VAL A 82 12.22 17.30 -1.57
N ARG A 83 13.42 17.75 -1.98
CA ARG A 83 14.18 18.78 -1.26
C ARG A 83 13.43 20.11 -1.24
N ASP A 84 12.93 20.54 -2.38
CA ASP A 84 12.17 21.78 -2.52
C ASP A 84 10.85 21.75 -1.73
N LEU A 85 10.11 20.63 -1.77
CA LEU A 85 8.90 20.46 -0.96
C LEU A 85 9.18 20.50 0.54
N ALA A 86 10.23 19.82 1.00
CA ALA A 86 10.61 19.83 2.42
C ALA A 86 11.01 21.24 2.91
N GLN A 87 11.62 22.05 2.04
CA GLN A 87 11.98 23.44 2.36
C GLN A 87 10.77 24.36 2.37
N ARG A 88 9.89 24.27 1.36
CA ARG A 88 8.70 25.13 1.24
C ARG A 88 7.60 24.76 2.23
N TYR A 89 7.47 23.48 2.55
CA TYR A 89 6.43 22.92 3.41
C TYR A 89 7.02 21.92 4.41
N PRO A 90 7.68 22.38 5.49
CA PRO A 90 8.30 21.49 6.48
C PRO A 90 7.33 20.45 7.08
N GLN A 91 6.04 20.76 7.17
CA GLN A 91 4.99 19.82 7.60
C GLN A 91 4.83 18.61 6.68
N MET A 92 5.35 18.65 5.46
CA MET A 92 5.33 17.52 4.52
C MET A 92 6.47 16.52 4.75
N ILE A 93 7.50 16.86 5.54
CA ILE A 93 8.65 15.97 5.80
C ILE A 93 8.22 14.55 6.23
N PRO A 94 7.24 14.33 7.12
CA PRO A 94 6.80 12.99 7.51
C PRO A 94 6.16 12.17 6.39
N TYR A 95 5.75 12.81 5.29
CA TYR A 95 5.09 12.19 4.14
C TYR A 95 6.03 12.03 2.94
N LEU A 96 7.31 12.35 3.10
CA LEU A 96 8.34 12.26 2.07
C LEU A 96 9.46 11.29 2.50
N PRO A 97 10.05 10.52 1.57
CA PRO A 97 9.64 10.35 0.17
C PRO A 97 8.33 9.54 0.04
N LEU A 98 7.80 9.42 -1.18
CA LEU A 98 6.63 8.58 -1.45
C LEU A 98 6.96 7.10 -1.17
N GLN A 99 5.93 6.30 -0.90
CA GLN A 99 6.06 4.88 -0.64
C GLN A 99 4.95 4.07 -1.33
N MET A 100 5.27 2.84 -1.73
CA MET A 100 4.30 1.83 -2.18
C MET A 100 4.75 0.42 -1.79
#